data_AF-A0A959HC56-F1
#
_entry.id   AF-A0A959HC56-F1
#
_cell.length_a   1.000
_cell.length_b   1.000
_cell.length_c   1.000
_cell.angle_alpha   90.00
_cell.angle_beta   90.00
_cell.angle_gamma   90.00
#
_symmetry.space_group_name_H-M   'P 1'
#
loop_
_entity.id
_entity.type
_entity.pdbx_description
1 polymer ?
#
loop_
_entity_poly.entity_id
_entity_poly.type
_entity_poly.pdbx_seq_one_letter_code
_entity_poly.pdbx_strand_id
1 'polypeptide(L)'
;FRYAIRPHQGFDSSEAKKFGIGQSQPLIPIPAQEGQQSLPSLFTLEGSPAIIVSSLKPARDGNGWSVRLFNTSGQEATAELNWGDNKAGAMYRSNPEEAILEPLDTGIKMEGWEILTVRVTADGKR
;
A
#
# COMPACT_ATOMS: atom_id res chain seq x y z
N PHE A 1 15.40 3.69 -25.21
CA PHE A 1 14.88 4.29 -23.96
C PHE A 1 13.37 4.40 -24.03
N ARG A 2 12.64 4.17 -22.93
CA ARG A 2 11.19 4.41 -22.82
C ARG A 2 10.98 5.49 -21.78
N TYR A 3 10.29 6.57 -22.13
CA TYR A 3 9.99 7.69 -21.23
C TYR A 3 8.61 8.25 -21.57
N ALA A 4 8.04 9.01 -20.63
CA ALA A 4 6.80 9.74 -20.85
C ALA A 4 6.85 11.07 -20.10
N ILE A 5 6.15 12.06 -20.64
CA ILE A 5 6.03 13.41 -20.08
C ILE A 5 4.54 13.67 -19.88
N ARG A 6 4.15 14.03 -18.65
CA ARG A 6 2.78 14.41 -18.30
C ARG A 6 2.76 15.89 -17.93
N PRO A 7 2.16 16.77 -18.76
CA PRO A 7 1.89 18.15 -18.35
C PRO A 7 1.01 18.18 -17.10
N HIS A 8 1.28 19.11 -16.19
CA HIS A 8 0.49 19.32 -14.97
C HIS A 8 0.44 20.82 -14.64
N GLN A 9 -0.61 21.28 -13.95
CA GLN A 9 -0.80 22.72 -13.66
C GLN A 9 0.08 23.20 -12.50
N GLY A 10 0.29 22.36 -11.48
CA GLY A 10 1.17 22.60 -10.34
C GLY A 10 1.79 21.28 -9.91
N PHE A 11 2.87 21.31 -9.13
CA PHE A 11 3.51 20.08 -8.67
C PHE A 11 2.66 19.41 -7.60
N ASP A 12 2.09 18.26 -7.94
CA ASP A 12 1.47 17.32 -7.00
C ASP A 12 2.35 16.08 -6.95
N SER A 13 3.01 15.87 -5.81
CA SER A 13 3.97 14.78 -5.64
C SER A 13 3.29 13.40 -5.66
N SER A 14 2.04 13.32 -5.24
CA SER A 14 1.27 12.06 -5.23
C SER A 14 0.89 11.64 -6.64
N GLU A 15 0.40 12.57 -7.44
CA GLU A 15 0.03 12.35 -8.84
C GLU A 15 1.25 12.06 -9.71
N ALA A 16 2.36 12.78 -9.47
CA ALA A 16 3.62 12.51 -10.15
C ALA A 16 4.16 11.10 -9.84
N LYS A 17 4.09 10.67 -8.57
CA LYS A 17 4.56 9.34 -8.16
C LYS A 17 3.66 8.23 -8.72
N LYS A 18 2.34 8.38 -8.64
CA LYS A 18 1.36 7.44 -9.22
C LYS A 18 1.53 7.29 -10.73
N PHE A 19 1.77 8.40 -11.44
CA PHE A 19 2.06 8.37 -12.87
C PHE A 19 3.35 7.57 -13.17
N GLY A 20 4.43 7.82 -12.43
CA GLY A 20 5.68 7.07 -12.57
C GLY A 20 5.52 5.56 -12.31
N ILE A 21 4.72 5.19 -11.30
CA ILE A 21 4.36 3.80 -11.01
C ILE A 21 3.60 3.18 -12.18
N GLY A 22 2.53 3.82 -12.66
CA GLY A 22 1.73 3.31 -13.78
C GLY A 22 2.53 3.14 -15.08
N GLN A 23 3.55 3.97 -15.30
CA GLN A 23 4.44 3.85 -16.45
C GLN A 23 5.49 2.73 -16.31
N SER A 24 5.84 2.32 -15.08
CA SER A 24 6.91 1.34 -14.83
C SER A 24 6.39 -0.05 -14.46
N GLN A 25 5.13 -0.16 -14.00
CA GLN A 25 4.48 -1.43 -13.69
C GLN A 25 3.59 -1.86 -14.86
N PRO A 26 3.95 -2.92 -15.61
CA PRO A 26 3.14 -3.39 -16.73
C PRO A 26 1.81 -3.96 -16.22
N LEU A 27 0.76 -3.79 -17.01
CA LEU A 27 -0.50 -4.49 -16.77
C LEU A 27 -0.29 -5.99 -17.01
N ILE A 28 -0.85 -6.82 -16.12
CA ILE A 28 -0.81 -8.28 -16.21
C ILE A 28 -2.21 -8.75 -16.64
N PRO A 29 -2.44 -9.06 -17.93
CA PRO A 29 -3.72 -9.59 -18.36
C PRO A 29 -3.89 -11.03 -17.90
N ILE A 30 -5.07 -11.37 -17.38
CA ILE A 30 -5.43 -12.73 -16.95
C ILE A 30 -6.71 -13.13 -17.69
N PRO A 31 -6.72 -14.27 -18.42
CA PRO A 31 -7.95 -14.77 -19.05
C PRO A 31 -9.02 -15.06 -17.99
N ALA A 32 -10.25 -14.62 -18.26
CA ALA A 32 -11.41 -14.91 -17.42
C ALA A 32 -12.35 -15.91 -18.11
N GLN A 33 -13.02 -16.75 -17.34
CA GLN A 33 -14.10 -17.59 -17.82
C GLN A 33 -15.43 -16.80 -17.86
N GLU A 34 -16.34 -17.21 -18.74
CA GLU A 34 -17.68 -16.62 -18.78
C GLU A 34 -18.39 -16.83 -17.43
N GLY A 35 -18.95 -15.76 -16.88
CA GLY A 35 -19.57 -15.76 -15.55
C GLY A 35 -18.58 -15.69 -14.37
N GLN A 36 -17.27 -15.65 -14.61
CA GLN A 36 -16.29 -15.46 -13.54
C GLN A 36 -16.36 -14.03 -12.99
N GLN A 37 -16.58 -13.91 -11.68
CA GLN A 37 -16.59 -12.62 -11.00
C GLN A 37 -15.16 -12.10 -10.78
N SER A 38 -15.00 -10.77 -10.81
CA SER A 38 -13.75 -10.13 -10.43
C SER A 38 -13.39 -10.46 -8.98
N LEU A 39 -12.12 -10.73 -8.72
CA LEU A 39 -11.63 -10.82 -7.36
C LEU A 39 -11.71 -9.43 -6.71
N PRO A 40 -12.18 -9.33 -5.46
CA PRO A 40 -12.14 -8.07 -4.74
C PRO A 40 -10.69 -7.64 -4.48
N SER A 41 -10.49 -6.34 -4.25
CA SER A 41 -9.20 -5.84 -3.74
C SER A 41 -8.85 -6.51 -2.41
N LEU A 42 -7.57 -6.81 -2.20
CA LEU A 42 -7.10 -7.38 -0.93
C LEU A 42 -7.32 -6.42 0.25
N PHE A 43 -7.14 -5.12 0.01
CA PHE A 43 -7.49 -4.03 0.91
C PHE A 43 -7.60 -2.73 0.10
N THR A 44 -8.16 -1.70 0.71
CA THR A 44 -8.12 -0.31 0.23
C THR A 44 -7.24 0.54 1.15
N LEU A 45 -6.58 1.55 0.58
CA LEU A 45 -5.89 2.59 1.33
C LEU A 45 -6.77 3.84 1.28
N GLU A 46 -7.28 4.24 2.44
CA GLU A 46 -8.18 5.39 2.59
C GLU A 46 -7.47 6.55 3.28
N GLY A 47 -8.00 7.77 3.16
CA GLY A 47 -7.40 8.98 3.75
C GLY A 47 -6.58 9.78 2.75
N SER A 48 -5.40 10.26 3.18
CA SER A 48 -4.62 11.22 2.39
C SER A 48 -4.09 10.61 1.08
N PRO A 49 -4.30 11.27 -0.08
CA PRO A 49 -3.81 10.78 -1.37
C PRO A 49 -2.28 10.84 -1.50
N ALA A 50 -1.60 11.52 -0.57
CA ALA A 50 -0.14 11.61 -0.48
C ALA A 50 0.50 10.33 0.06
N ILE A 51 -0.23 9.48 0.78
CA ILE A 51 0.27 8.19 1.23
C ILE A 51 -0.04 7.15 0.16
N ILE A 52 0.98 6.40 -0.26
CA ILE A 52 0.84 5.34 -1.26
C ILE A 52 1.40 4.01 -0.75
N VAL A 53 0.89 2.90 -1.30
CA VAL A 53 1.51 1.58 -1.16
C VAL A 53 2.64 1.47 -2.19
N SER A 54 3.88 1.37 -1.70
CA SER A 54 5.07 1.22 -2.54
C SER A 54 5.51 -0.24 -2.70
N SER A 55 5.09 -1.12 -1.77
CA SER A 55 5.33 -2.56 -1.84
C SER A 55 4.27 -3.30 -1.04
N LEU A 56 3.84 -4.45 -1.55
CA LEU A 56 2.99 -5.40 -0.87
C LEU A 56 3.54 -6.80 -1.14
N LYS A 57 3.78 -7.57 -0.09
CA LYS A 57 4.21 -8.97 -0.22
C LYS A 57 3.77 -9.79 0.99
N PRO A 58 3.73 -11.12 0.87
CA PRO A 58 3.68 -11.98 2.04
C PRO A 58 4.82 -11.63 3.00
N ALA A 59 4.53 -11.74 4.28
CA ALA A 59 5.55 -11.60 5.30
C ALA A 59 6.63 -12.66 5.19
N ARG A 60 7.83 -12.36 5.69
CA ARG A 60 8.99 -13.24 5.59
C ARG A 60 8.79 -14.59 6.28
N ASP A 61 8.04 -14.61 7.37
CA ASP A 61 7.63 -15.81 8.12
C ASP A 61 6.40 -16.51 7.53
N GLY A 62 5.82 -15.99 6.45
CA GLY A 62 4.60 -16.49 5.82
C GLY A 62 3.30 -16.19 6.59
N ASN A 63 3.37 -15.49 7.73
CA ASN A 63 2.21 -15.20 8.56
C ASN A 63 1.64 -13.80 8.24
N GLY A 64 0.73 -13.74 7.28
CA GLY A 64 0.07 -12.49 6.86
C GLY A 64 0.93 -11.67 5.88
N TRP A 65 0.94 -10.35 6.05
CA TRP A 65 1.42 -9.41 5.03
C TRP A 65 2.48 -8.43 5.57
N SER A 66 3.28 -7.93 4.64
CA SER A 66 4.20 -6.80 4.80
C SER A 66 3.84 -5.75 3.77
N VAL A 67 3.41 -4.57 4.26
CA VAL A 67 2.94 -3.46 3.44
C VAL A 67 3.88 -2.28 3.66
N ARG A 68 4.49 -1.76 2.58
CA ARG A 68 5.34 -0.56 2.67
C ARG A 68 4.57 0.66 2.20
N LEU A 69 4.32 1.58 3.12
CA LEU A 69 3.73 2.87 2.86
C LEU A 69 4.82 3.92 2.65
N PHE A 70 4.52 4.90 1.80
CA PHE A 70 5.38 6.06 1.59
C PHE A 70 4.51 7.32 1.51
N ASN A 71 4.82 8.32 2.34
CA ASN A 71 4.25 9.65 2.22
C ASN A 71 5.03 10.43 1.15
N THR A 72 4.39 10.69 0.01
CA THR A 72 5.00 11.40 -1.11
C THR A 72 5.03 12.91 -0.89
N SER A 73 4.52 13.43 0.22
CA SER A 73 4.53 14.87 0.51
C SER A 73 5.53 15.21 1.60
N GLY A 74 5.95 16.46 1.67
CA GLY A 74 6.77 16.98 2.77
C GLY A 74 5.95 17.42 3.98
N GLN A 75 4.68 17.02 4.07
CA GLN A 75 3.77 17.35 5.16
C GLN A 75 3.31 16.08 5.84
N GLU A 76 2.93 16.18 7.11
CA GLU A 76 2.28 15.11 7.83
C GLU A 76 0.96 14.70 7.14
N ALA A 77 0.68 13.39 7.11
CA ALA A 77 -0.52 12.84 6.53
C ALA A 77 -0.99 11.61 7.30
N THR A 78 -2.29 11.30 7.21
CA THR A 78 -2.88 10.11 7.81
C THR A 78 -3.59 9.29 6.74
N ALA A 79 -3.47 7.97 6.82
CA ALA A 79 -4.19 7.02 5.99
C ALA A 79 -4.60 5.79 6.80
N GLU A 80 -5.55 5.03 6.27
CA GLU A 80 -6.05 3.80 6.91
C GLU A 80 -6.02 2.64 5.91
N LEU A 81 -5.63 1.45 6.39
CA LEU A 81 -5.70 0.21 5.62
C LEU A 81 -7.00 -0.52 5.96
N ASN A 82 -7.93 -0.55 5.00
CA ASN A 82 -9.22 -1.21 5.14
C ASN A 82 -9.21 -2.55 4.40
N TRP A 83 -9.26 -3.64 5.14
CA TRP A 83 -9.18 -5.00 4.60
C TRP A 83 -10.52 -5.54 4.09
N GLY A 84 -11.64 -4.83 4.33
CA GLY A 84 -12.98 -5.27 3.93
C GLY A 84 -13.31 -6.67 4.47
N ASP A 85 -13.82 -7.54 3.61
CA ASP A 85 -14.11 -8.94 3.96
C ASP A 85 -12.85 -9.82 4.00
N ASN A 86 -11.69 -9.30 3.58
CA ASN A 86 -10.44 -10.02 3.72
C ASN A 86 -10.03 -10.04 5.20
N LYS A 87 -9.78 -11.25 5.71
CA LYS A 87 -9.35 -11.42 7.09
C LYS A 87 -7.92 -10.90 7.28
N ALA A 88 -7.77 -9.85 8.06
CA ALA A 88 -6.50 -9.34 8.54
C ALA A 88 -6.42 -9.46 10.07
N GLY A 89 -5.23 -9.81 10.56
CA GLY A 89 -4.92 -9.77 11.99
C GLY A 89 -4.51 -8.37 12.43
N ALA A 90 -3.83 -8.30 13.57
CA ALA A 90 -3.32 -7.05 14.11
C ALA A 90 -2.25 -6.43 13.21
N MET A 91 -2.21 -5.09 13.20
CA MET A 91 -1.23 -4.30 12.46
C MET A 91 -0.18 -3.73 13.41
N TYR A 92 1.06 -3.66 12.94
CA TYR A 92 2.21 -3.16 13.70
C TYR A 92 3.12 -2.32 12.82
N ARG A 93 3.76 -1.28 13.38
CA ARG A 93 4.94 -0.69 12.74
C ARG A 93 6.07 -1.70 12.80
N SER A 94 6.85 -1.74 11.73
CA SER A 94 8.00 -2.63 11.61
C SER A 94 9.18 -1.92 10.96
N ASN A 95 10.37 -2.46 11.21
CA ASN A 95 11.59 -2.07 10.51
C ASN A 95 11.67 -2.75 9.13
N PRO A 96 12.66 -2.40 8.28
CA PRO A 96 12.86 -3.07 6.99
C PRO A 96 13.05 -4.59 7.07
N GLU A 97 13.48 -5.13 8.21
CA GLU A 97 13.63 -6.56 8.50
C GLU A 97 12.31 -7.25 8.89
N GLU A 98 11.20 -6.50 8.96
CA GLU A 98 9.85 -6.95 9.36
C GLU A 98 9.70 -7.34 10.83
N ALA A 99 10.62 -6.90 11.69
CA ALA A 99 10.46 -7.05 13.14
C ALA A 99 9.31 -6.18 13.62
N ILE A 100 8.40 -6.78 14.40
CA ILE A 100 7.27 -6.09 15.04
C ILE A 100 7.82 -5.15 16.11
N LEU A 101 7.45 -3.87 16.04
CA LEU A 101 7.87 -2.84 17.00
C LEU A 101 6.71 -2.42 17.90
N GLU A 102 5.81 -1.60 17.36
CA GLU A 102 4.68 -1.03 18.09
C GLU A 102 3.36 -1.35 17.37
N PRO A 103 2.26 -1.59 18.10
CA PRO A 103 0.95 -1.77 17.49
C PRO A 103 0.54 -0.52 16.72
N LEU A 104 -0.17 -0.72 15.61
CA LEU A 104 -0.78 0.35 14.84
C LEU A 104 -2.29 0.33 15.01
N ASP A 105 -2.84 1.49 15.32
CA ASP A 105 -4.27 1.76 15.23
C ASP A 105 -4.68 1.93 13.76
N THR A 106 -5.99 2.10 13.51
CA THR A 106 -6.54 2.27 12.15
C THR A 106 -5.98 3.50 11.45
N GLY A 107 -5.79 4.60 12.20
CA GLY A 107 -5.24 5.86 11.72
C GLY A 107 -3.71 5.85 11.66
N ILE A 108 -3.14 5.44 10.53
CA ILE A 108 -1.69 5.41 10.31
C ILE A 108 -1.22 6.82 9.98
N LYS A 109 -0.75 7.51 11.02
CA LYS A 109 -0.10 8.81 10.93
C LYS A 109 1.32 8.65 10.38
N MET A 110 1.70 9.48 9.40
CA MET A 110 3.03 9.49 8.79
C MET A 110 3.58 10.91 8.65
N GLU A 111 4.86 11.08 8.99
CA GLU A 111 5.61 12.31 8.78
C GLU A 111 5.87 12.55 7.28
N GLY A 112 6.25 13.79 6.93
CA GLY A 112 6.64 14.13 5.57
C GLY A 112 7.80 13.25 5.08
N TRP A 113 7.67 12.69 3.88
CA TRP A 113 8.65 11.78 3.26
C TRP A 113 8.92 10.47 4.01
N GLU A 114 8.14 10.15 5.05
CA GLU A 114 8.32 8.92 5.81
C GLU A 114 8.06 7.68 4.95
N ILE A 115 8.92 6.67 5.12
CA ILE A 115 8.69 5.31 4.64
C ILE A 115 8.39 4.44 5.85
N LEU A 116 7.19 3.88 5.90
CA LEU A 116 6.74 3.01 6.97
C LEU A 116 6.54 1.59 6.46
N THR A 117 7.03 0.60 7.19
CA THR A 117 6.70 -0.81 6.94
C THR A 117 5.65 -1.23 7.96
N VAL A 118 4.48 -1.64 7.49
CA VAL A 118 3.37 -2.14 8.30
C VAL A 118 3.36 -3.66 8.22
N ARG A 119 3.48 -4.30 9.37
CA ARG A 119 3.38 -5.74 9.53
C ARG A 119 1.94 -6.09 9.91
N VAL A 120 1.30 -6.95 9.13
CA VAL A 120 -0.06 -7.41 9.39
C VAL A 120 -0.06 -8.92 9.59
N THR A 121 -0.50 -9.39 10.75
CA THR A 121 -0.57 -10.82 11.05
C THR A 121 -1.75 -11.47 10.32
N ALA A 122 -1.73 -12.79 10.15
CA ALA A 122 -2.94 -13.49 9.70
C ALA A 122 -4.01 -13.47 10.81
N ASP A 123 -5.28 -13.42 10.43
CA ASP A 123 -6.38 -13.65 11.38
C ASP A 123 -6.25 -15.06 11.97
N GLY A 124 -6.24 -15.16 13.30
CA GLY A 124 -5.91 -16.37 14.06
C GLY A 124 -6.90 -17.53 13.95
N LYS A 125 -7.81 -17.51 12.97
CA LYS A 125 -8.81 -18.57 12.71
C LYS A 125 -8.44 -19.32 11.44
N ARG A 126 -7.63 -20.38 11.60
CA ARG A 126 -7.59 -21.51 10.66
C ARG A 126 -8.76 -22.44 10.92
#